data_AF-A0AAU3PYC5-F1
#
_entry.id   AF-A0AAU3PYC5-F1
#
_cell.length_a   1.000
_cell.length_b   1.000
_cell.length_c   1.000
_cell.angle_alpha   90.00
_cell.angle_beta   90.00
_cell.angle_gamma   90.00
#
_symmetry.space_group_name_H-M   'P 1'
#
loop_
_entity.id
_entity.type
_entity.pdbx_description
1 polymer ?
#
loop_
_entity_poly.entity_id
_entity_poly.type
_entity_poly.pdbx_seq_one_letter_code
_entity_poly.pdbx_strand_id
1 'polypeptide(L)'
;MLDVADYAHTDASVSRRAEKARRLAAYLWDRDISGAELLDLPATVRRKVARAADTNPPSTDETWTVVARLLDEKQAWSVRNPGHPAGSRAHAEEKILWVKPPVKPWSTG
;
A
#
# COMPACT_ATOMS: atom_id res chain seq x y z
N MET A 1 1.27 -1.28 38.61
CA MET A 1 2.66 -0.97 38.22
C MET A 1 2.92 -1.72 36.93
N LEU A 2 2.59 -1.12 35.78
CA LEU A 2 2.87 -1.72 34.47
C LEU A 2 4.37 -1.60 34.22
N ASP A 3 5.01 -2.72 33.89
CA ASP A 3 6.47 -2.83 33.74
C ASP A 3 6.93 -2.07 32.48
N VAL A 4 8.09 -1.40 32.58
CA VAL A 4 8.74 -0.65 31.49
C VAL A 4 8.98 -1.55 30.26
N ALA A 5 9.11 -2.87 30.48
CA ALA A 5 9.21 -3.87 29.43
C ALA A 5 7.97 -3.92 28.51
N ASP A 6 6.76 -3.80 29.06
CA ASP A 6 5.51 -3.82 28.28
C ASP A 6 5.36 -2.57 27.41
N TYR A 7 5.82 -1.41 27.91
CA TYR A 7 5.82 -0.14 27.17
C TYR A 7 6.83 -0.16 26.01
N ALA A 8 8.06 -0.60 26.26
CA ALA A 8 9.10 -0.71 25.24
C ALA A 8 8.74 -1.74 24.14
N HIS A 9 8.09 -2.85 24.51
CA HIS A 9 7.61 -3.83 23.55
C HIS A 9 6.48 -3.28 22.66
N THR A 10 5.61 -2.47 23.24
CA THR A 10 4.51 -1.80 22.52
C THR A 10 5.04 -0.77 21.53
N ASP A 11 6.00 0.06 21.92
CA ASP A 11 6.60 1.09 21.05
C ASP A 11 7.39 0.49 19.88
N ALA A 12 8.23 -0.51 20.15
CA ALA A 12 8.95 -1.23 19.11
C ALA A 12 8.00 -1.94 18.12
N SER A 13 6.87 -2.45 18.61
CA SER A 13 5.85 -3.08 17.78
C SER A 13 5.11 -2.07 16.91
N VAL A 14 4.82 -0.87 17.43
CA VAL A 14 4.24 0.24 16.65
C VAL A 14 5.21 0.70 15.56
N SER A 15 6.48 0.88 15.90
CA SER A 15 7.52 1.32 14.96
C SER A 15 7.70 0.32 13.80
N ARG A 16 7.77 -0.99 14.10
CA ARG A 16 7.84 -2.06 13.08
C ARG A 16 6.60 -2.10 12.17
N ARG A 17 5.40 -1.87 12.71
CA ARG A 17 4.17 -1.79 11.90
C ARG A 17 4.20 -0.57 10.97
N ALA A 18 4.66 0.58 11.47
CA ALA A 18 4.78 1.80 10.67
C ALA A 18 5.84 1.68 9.56
N GLU A 19 6.97 1.05 9.83
CA GLU A 19 7.99 0.76 8.81
C GLU A 19 7.45 -0.18 7.72
N LYS A 20 6.75 -1.25 8.14
CA LYS A 20 6.07 -2.18 7.24
C LYS A 20 5.08 -1.46 6.33
N ALA A 21 4.22 -0.63 6.92
CA ALA A 21 3.22 0.13 6.17
C ALA A 21 3.88 1.06 5.14
N ARG A 22 4.98 1.72 5.50
CA ARG A 22 5.75 2.58 4.58
C ARG A 22 6.35 1.80 3.41
N ARG A 23 6.93 0.62 3.64
CA ARG A 23 7.46 -0.24 2.55
C ARG A 23 6.37 -0.67 1.57
N LEU A 24 5.23 -1.11 2.10
CA LEU A 24 4.07 -1.49 1.28
C LEU A 24 3.54 -0.30 0.48
N ALA A 25 3.41 0.88 1.11
CA ALA A 25 2.95 2.08 0.44
C ALA A 25 3.91 2.53 -0.67
N ALA A 26 5.22 2.42 -0.47
CA ALA A 26 6.20 2.72 -1.52
C ALA A 26 6.07 1.77 -2.72
N TYR A 27 6.01 0.46 -2.46
CA TYR A 27 5.86 -0.55 -3.53
C TYR A 27 4.57 -0.37 -4.35
N LEU A 28 3.47 -0.08 -3.67
CA LEU A 28 2.16 0.18 -4.29
C LEU A 28 2.14 1.51 -5.03
N TRP A 29 2.81 2.53 -4.50
CA TRP A 29 2.93 3.82 -5.15
C TRP A 29 3.60 3.68 -6.51
N ASP A 30 4.72 2.96 -6.60
CA ASP A 30 5.45 2.82 -7.86
C ASP A 30 4.60 2.16 -8.95
N ARG A 31 3.61 1.35 -8.56
CA ARG A 31 2.69 0.62 -9.45
C ARG A 31 1.36 1.32 -9.69
N ASP A 32 1.27 2.60 -9.34
CA ASP A 32 0.07 3.41 -9.53
C ASP A 32 -1.20 2.81 -8.88
N ILE A 33 -1.04 2.10 -7.76
CA ILE A 33 -2.18 1.58 -6.99
C ILE A 33 -2.57 2.62 -5.94
N SER A 34 -3.85 3.01 -5.95
CA SER A 34 -4.45 3.92 -4.98
C SER A 34 -4.83 3.22 -3.67
N GLY A 35 -5.07 4.00 -2.61
CA GLY A 35 -5.57 3.48 -1.34
C GLY A 35 -6.93 2.78 -1.48
N ALA A 36 -7.82 3.33 -2.31
CA ALA A 36 -9.13 2.74 -2.58
C ALA A 36 -9.01 1.39 -3.30
N GLU A 37 -8.19 1.32 -4.37
CA GLU A 37 -7.94 0.06 -5.08
C GLU A 37 -7.34 -0.99 -4.17
N LEU A 38 -6.37 -0.62 -3.31
CA LEU A 38 -5.77 -1.53 -2.33
C LEU A 38 -6.83 -2.15 -1.40
N LEU A 39 -7.78 -1.35 -0.91
CA LEU A 39 -8.80 -1.82 0.02
C LEU A 39 -9.87 -2.68 -0.67
N ASP A 40 -10.11 -2.46 -1.96
CA ASP A 40 -10.99 -3.29 -2.78
C ASP A 40 -10.37 -4.64 -3.17
N LEU A 41 -9.03 -4.77 -3.10
CA LEU A 41 -8.36 -6.03 -3.41
C LEU A 41 -8.79 -7.16 -2.45
N PRO A 42 -9.06 -8.37 -2.97
CA PRO A 42 -9.27 -9.55 -2.15
C PRO A 42 -8.09 -9.78 -1.20
N ALA A 43 -8.36 -10.26 0.01
CA ALA A 43 -7.31 -10.49 1.02
C ALA A 43 -6.18 -11.42 0.52
N THR A 44 -6.50 -12.38 -0.35
CA THR A 44 -5.50 -13.24 -1.00
C THR A 44 -4.55 -12.47 -1.90
N VAL A 45 -5.05 -11.48 -2.64
CA VAL A 45 -4.23 -10.61 -3.50
C VAL A 45 -3.40 -9.65 -2.66
N ARG A 46 -3.99 -9.05 -1.61
CA ARG A 46 -3.26 -8.21 -0.64
C ARG A 46 -2.05 -8.96 -0.05
N ARG A 47 -2.21 -10.24 0.33
CA ARG A 47 -1.07 -11.06 0.81
C ARG A 47 -0.01 -11.28 -0.27
N LYS A 48 -0.39 -11.50 -1.54
CA LYS A 48 0.57 -11.65 -2.65
C LYS A 48 1.34 -10.36 -2.92
N VAL A 49 0.66 -9.21 -2.89
CA VAL A 49 1.30 -7.89 -2.98
C VAL A 49 2.34 -7.71 -1.88
N ALA A 50 2.00 -8.04 -0.63
CA ALA A 50 2.96 -7.92 0.46
C ALA A 50 4.21 -8.77 0.23
N ARG A 51 4.05 -10.01 -0.27
CA ARG A 51 5.20 -10.86 -0.61
C ARG A 51 6.04 -10.29 -1.73
N ALA A 52 5.42 -9.73 -2.77
CA ALA A 52 6.15 -9.09 -3.87
C ALA A 52 6.89 -7.81 -3.43
N ALA A 53 6.43 -7.16 -2.36
CA ALA A 53 7.09 -6.03 -1.70
C ALA A 53 8.10 -6.46 -0.62
N ASP A 54 8.59 -7.70 -0.66
CA ASP A 54 9.50 -8.30 0.33
C ASP A 54 9.05 -8.11 1.79
N THR A 55 7.74 -8.12 1.99
CA THR A 55 7.11 -7.80 3.27
C THR A 55 6.28 -8.98 3.79
N ASN A 56 6.43 -9.28 5.08
CA ASN A 56 5.54 -10.23 5.73
C ASN A 56 4.10 -9.71 5.74
N PRO A 57 3.14 -10.44 5.13
CA PRO A 57 1.77 -9.99 4.99
C PRO A 57 1.19 -9.53 6.33
N PRO A 58 0.62 -8.32 6.38
CA PRO A 58 -0.15 -7.90 7.54
C PRO A 58 -1.24 -8.92 7.86
N SER A 59 -1.33 -9.28 9.14
CA SER A 59 -2.34 -10.19 9.66
C SER A 59 -3.67 -9.49 9.95
N THR A 60 -3.70 -8.14 9.95
CA THR A 60 -4.87 -7.32 10.29
C THR A 60 -5.19 -6.32 9.19
N ASP A 61 -6.47 -5.98 9.07
CA ASP A 61 -6.95 -4.94 8.16
C ASP A 61 -6.49 -3.53 8.56
N GLU A 62 -6.24 -3.28 9.86
CA GLU A 62 -5.75 -1.99 10.35
C GLU A 62 -4.45 -1.55 9.66
N THR A 63 -3.50 -2.48 9.47
CA THR A 63 -2.25 -2.15 8.77
C THR A 63 -2.52 -1.80 7.30
N TRP A 64 -3.47 -2.48 6.65
CA TRP A 64 -3.87 -2.17 5.28
C TRP A 64 -4.51 -0.79 5.15
N THR A 65 -5.32 -0.39 6.14
CA THR A 65 -5.89 0.97 6.22
C THR A 65 -4.79 2.03 6.38
N VAL A 66 -3.77 1.78 7.20
CA VAL A 66 -2.61 2.69 7.33
C VAL A 66 -1.86 2.82 6.01
N VAL A 67 -1.66 1.71 5.28
CA VAL A 67 -1.03 1.75 3.95
C VAL A 67 -1.86 2.59 2.98
N ALA A 68 -3.19 2.40 2.95
CA ALA A 68 -4.08 3.17 2.09
C ALA A 68 -4.00 4.68 2.39
N ARG A 69 -4.02 5.05 3.68
CA ARG A 69 -3.85 6.45 4.09
C ARG A 69 -2.53 7.06 3.63
N LEU A 70 -1.41 6.32 3.75
CA LEU A 70 -0.10 6.78 3.27
C LEU A 70 -0.09 7.01 1.75
N LEU A 71 -0.81 6.18 0.98
CA LEU A 71 -0.97 6.37 -0.47
C LEU A 71 -1.74 7.65 -0.78
N ASP A 72 -2.83 7.91 -0.06
CA ASP A 72 -3.64 9.13 -0.24
C ASP A 72 -2.84 10.39 0.14
N GLU A 73 -2.07 10.34 1.23
CA GLU A 73 -1.17 11.41 1.64
C GLU A 73 -0.09 11.68 0.57
N LYS A 74 0.52 10.62 0.02
CA LYS A 74 1.51 10.74 -1.06
C LYS A 74 0.90 11.28 -2.35
N GLN A 75 -0.34 10.88 -2.67
CA GLN A 75 -1.07 11.40 -3.83
C GLN A 75 -1.36 12.89 -3.67
N ALA A 76 -1.89 13.30 -2.53
CA ALA A 76 -2.16 14.71 -2.23
C ALA A 76 -0.87 15.55 -2.24
N TRP A 77 0.23 14.99 -1.73
CA TRP A 77 1.55 15.62 -1.82
C TRP A 77 2.02 15.75 -3.27
N SER A 78 1.87 14.71 -4.11
CA SER A 78 2.29 14.75 -5.52
C SER A 78 1.51 15.79 -6.33
N VAL A 79 0.22 15.97 -6.06
CA VAL A 79 -0.61 17.01 -6.69
C VAL A 79 -0.09 18.42 -6.34
N ARG A 80 0.35 18.62 -5.09
CA ARG A 80 0.93 19.90 -4.64
C ARG A 80 2.37 20.12 -5.14
N ASN A 81 3.05 19.08 -5.62
CA ASN A 81 4.45 19.11 -6.03
C ASN A 81 4.60 18.55 -7.46
N PRO A 82 3.98 19.19 -8.47
CA PRO A 82 4.03 18.71 -9.84
C PRO A 82 5.47 18.68 -10.35
N GLY A 83 5.83 17.59 -11.05
CA GLY A 83 7.16 17.40 -11.63
C GLY A 83 8.26 16.99 -10.65
N HIS A 84 7.96 16.86 -9.35
CA HIS A 84 8.96 16.37 -8.39
C HIS A 84 9.23 14.87 -8.62
N PRO A 85 10.50 14.41 -8.74
CA PRO A 85 10.83 13.02 -9.05
C PRO A 85 10.19 11.97 -8.12
N ALA A 86 10.11 12.27 -6.81
CA ALA A 86 9.46 11.40 -5.82
C ALA A 86 7.93 11.22 -6.01
N GLY A 87 7.29 12.03 -6.87
CA GLY A 87 5.91 11.87 -7.31
C GLY A 87 5.76 10.97 -8.55
N SER A 88 6.85 10.49 -9.14
CA SER A 88 6.82 9.58 -10.29
C SER A 88 6.31 8.19 -9.89
N ARG A 89 5.74 7.48 -10.86
CA ARG A 89 5.20 6.11 -10.74
C ARG A 89 6.09 5.19 -11.58
N ALA A 90 7.16 4.66 -10.99
CA ALA A 90 8.25 4.02 -11.73
C ALA A 90 7.85 2.75 -12.50
N HIS A 91 6.80 2.05 -12.05
CA HIS A 91 6.36 0.75 -12.56
C HIS A 91 4.83 0.71 -12.76
N ALA A 92 4.25 1.83 -13.21
CA ALA A 92 2.80 1.99 -13.34
C ALA A 92 2.16 0.91 -14.24
N GLU A 93 2.89 0.41 -15.23
CA GLU A 93 2.49 -0.68 -16.10
C GLU A 93 2.21 -1.99 -15.36
N GLU A 94 2.89 -2.23 -14.23
CA GLU A 94 2.70 -3.43 -13.42
C GLU A 94 1.39 -3.43 -12.61
N LYS A 95 0.63 -2.32 -12.62
CA LYS A 95 -0.69 -2.25 -12.00
C LYS A 95 -1.60 -3.40 -12.41
N ILE A 96 -1.52 -3.78 -13.69
CA ILE A 96 -2.33 -4.85 -14.30
C ILE A 96 -2.16 -6.22 -13.63
N LEU A 97 -1.02 -6.44 -12.97
CA LEU A 97 -0.75 -7.69 -12.25
C LEU A 97 -1.64 -7.84 -11.01
N TRP A 98 -2.17 -6.72 -10.49
CA TRP A 98 -2.90 -6.65 -9.23
C TRP A 98 -4.34 -6.19 -9.41
N VAL A 99 -4.52 -5.10 -10.16
CA VAL A 99 -5.82 -4.48 -10.44
C VAL A 99 -6.17 -4.77 -11.89
N LYS A 100 -7.15 -5.65 -12.11
CA LYS A 100 -7.63 -5.95 -13.46
C LYS A 100 -8.57 -4.84 -13.92
N PRO A 101 -8.30 -4.18 -15.07
CA PRO A 101 -9.23 -3.23 -15.64
C PRO A 101 -10.50 -3.96 -16.05
N PRO A 102 -11.65 -3.28 -16.03
CA PRO A 102 -12.89 -3.86 -16.52
C PRO A 102 -12.72 -4.30 -17.97
N VAL A 103 -13.00 -5.57 -18.24
CA VAL A 103 -12.98 -6.10 -19.61
C VAL A 103 -14.16 -5.47 -20.35
N LYS A 104 -13.89 -4.68 -21.39
CA LYS A 104 -14.96 -4.18 -22.26
C LYS A 104 -15.54 -5.37 -23.03
N PRO A 105 -16.87 -5.60 -22.97
CA PRO A 105 -17.49 -6.62 -23.81
C PRO A 105 -17.27 -6.25 -25.28
N TRP A 106 -17.03 -7.24 -26.14
CA TRP A 106 -17.01 -6.99 -27.58
C TRP A 106 -18.38 -6.45 -27.99
N SER A 107 -18.40 -5.24 -28.55
CA SER A 107 -19.57 -4.70 -29.24
C SER A 107 -19.70 -5.45 -30.56
N THR A 108 -20.58 -6.45 -30.61
CA THR A 108 -21.01 -7.04 -31.88
C THR A 108 -21.74 -5.96 -32.67
N GLY A 109 -21.13 -5.47 -33.74
CA GLY A 109 -21.77 -4.61 -34.74
C GLY A 109 -22.69 -5.39 -35.66
#